data_AF-A0A939ASP7-F1
#
_entry.id   AF-A0A939ASP7-F1
#
_cell.length_a   1.000
_cell.length_b   1.000
_cell.length_c   1.000
_cell.angle_alpha   90.00
_cell.angle_beta   90.00
_cell.angle_gamma   90.00
#
_symmetry.space_group_name_H-M   'P 1'
#
loop_
_entity.id
_entity.type
_entity.pdbx_description
1 polymer ?
#
loop_
_entity_poly.entity_id
_entity_poly.type
_entity_poly.pdbx_seq_one_letter_code
_entity_poly.pdbx_strand_id
1 'polypeptide(L)'
;MVIQRGEIWWASLPEPVGSEPGYRRPILVVQSNDFNRSRIATVIAVVITSNLRLAQAPGNVLLPQKSTGLAVDSVANISQVITVDKGFVTERIGSLPANLLEQVEDGLRLVMSLR
;
A
#
# COMPACT_ATOMS: atom_id res chain seq x y z
N MET A 1 -8.82 -6.41 -14.85
CA MET A 1 -7.80 -5.45 -14.39
C MET A 1 -6.55 -6.24 -14.00
N VAL A 2 -5.37 -5.86 -14.50
CA VAL A 2 -4.10 -6.51 -14.09
C VAL A 2 -3.43 -5.61 -13.07
N ILE A 3 -3.59 -5.95 -11.79
CA ILE A 3 -2.92 -5.27 -10.67
C ILE A 3 -1.50 -5.81 -10.57
N GLN A 4 -0.51 -4.94 -10.39
CA GLN A 4 0.89 -5.36 -10.24
C GLN A 4 1.50 -4.90 -8.91
N ARG A 5 2.47 -5.68 -8.43
CA ARG A 5 3.29 -5.34 -7.27
C ARG A 5 4.03 -4.03 -7.50
N GLY A 6 4.08 -3.18 -6.48
CA GLY A 6 4.70 -1.86 -6.55
C GLY A 6 3.78 -0.77 -7.08
N GLU A 7 2.59 -1.11 -7.56
CA GLU A 7 1.61 -0.12 -8.00
C GLU A 7 0.82 0.50 -6.84
N ILE A 8 0.48 1.77 -7.03
CA ILE A 8 -0.39 2.52 -6.14
C ILE A 8 -1.77 2.63 -6.78
N TRP A 9 -2.79 2.27 -6.02
CA TRP A 9 -4.19 2.25 -6.46
C TRP A 9 -5.10 2.93 -5.44
N TRP A 10 -6.17 3.55 -5.91
CA TRP A 10 -7.30 3.90 -5.04
C TRP A 10 -8.09 2.64 -4.68
N ALA A 11 -8.38 2.45 -3.39
CA ALA A 11 -9.28 1.43 -2.90
C ALA A 11 -10.42 2.05 -2.08
N SER A 12 -11.65 1.59 -2.32
CA SER A 12 -12.85 1.96 -1.56
C SER A 12 -13.10 0.96 -0.45
N LEU A 13 -12.48 1.18 0.71
CA LEU A 13 -12.62 0.29 1.87
C LEU A 13 -13.92 0.61 2.65
N PRO A 14 -14.48 -0.37 3.38
CA PRO A 14 -15.60 -0.16 4.30
C PRO A 14 -15.30 0.89 5.38
N GLU A 15 -16.31 1.24 6.18
CA GLU A 15 -16.08 2.03 7.39
C GLU A 15 -15.15 1.27 8.35
N PRO A 16 -14.18 1.96 8.95
CA PRO A 16 -13.21 1.32 9.83
C PRO A 16 -13.83 0.93 11.17
N VAL A 17 -13.37 -0.19 11.72
CA VAL A 17 -13.64 -0.57 13.12
C VAL A 17 -12.39 -0.26 13.95
N GLY A 18 -12.51 0.63 14.93
CA GLY A 18 -11.39 1.03 15.78
C GLY A 18 -10.26 1.70 14.98
N SER A 19 -9.05 1.12 15.02
CA SER A 19 -7.86 1.64 14.31
C SER A 19 -7.61 1.00 12.95
N GLU A 20 -8.53 0.16 12.47
CA GLU A 20 -8.42 -0.46 11.16
C GLU A 20 -8.50 0.60 10.03
N PRO A 21 -7.92 0.32 8.86
CA PRO A 21 -8.06 1.18 7.70
C PRO A 21 -9.49 1.12 7.16
N GLY A 22 -9.99 2.27 6.70
CA GLY A 22 -11.30 2.35 6.07
C GLY A 22 -11.40 3.52 5.11
N TYR A 23 -12.59 3.68 4.51
CA TYR A 23 -12.91 4.67 3.49
C TYR A 23 -12.07 4.57 2.21
N ARG A 24 -12.34 5.47 1.27
CA ARG A 24 -11.56 5.57 0.03
C ARG A 24 -10.17 6.12 0.30
N ARG A 25 -9.13 5.35 0.00
CA ARG A 25 -7.73 5.78 0.18
C ARG A 25 -6.77 5.09 -0.79
N PRO A 26 -5.56 5.65 -0.99
CA PRO A 26 -4.54 4.96 -1.77
C PRO A 26 -3.99 3.75 -1.00
N ILE A 27 -3.65 2.71 -1.73
CA ILE A 27 -2.99 1.49 -1.26
C ILE A 27 -1.82 1.16 -2.17
N LEU A 28 -0.75 0.63 -1.60
CA LEU A 28 0.40 0.08 -2.33
C LEU A 28 0.27 -1.44 -2.40
N VAL A 29 0.19 -1.99 -3.60
CA VAL A 29 0.17 -3.44 -3.82
C VAL A 29 1.54 -4.04 -3.50
N VAL A 30 1.58 -4.99 -2.55
CA VAL A 30 2.81 -5.69 -2.14
C VAL A 30 2.78 -7.18 -2.45
N GLN A 31 1.60 -7.72 -2.78
CA GLN A 31 1.43 -9.10 -3.25
C GLN A 31 2.22 -9.40 -4.52
N SER A 32 2.82 -10.59 -4.61
CA SER A 32 3.57 -11.01 -5.80
C SER A 32 2.70 -11.08 -7.05
N ASN A 33 3.32 -10.85 -8.21
CA ASN A 33 2.60 -10.81 -9.49
C ASN A 33 2.00 -12.17 -9.89
N ASP A 34 2.57 -13.28 -9.41
CA ASP A 34 2.02 -14.61 -9.65
C ASP A 34 0.64 -14.76 -8.99
N PHE A 35 0.50 -14.33 -7.74
CA PHE A 35 -0.79 -14.28 -7.06
C PHE A 35 -1.72 -13.25 -7.71
N ASN A 36 -1.22 -12.07 -8.09
CA ASN A 36 -2.04 -11.03 -8.72
C ASN A 36 -2.65 -11.47 -10.06
N ARG A 37 -1.91 -12.24 -10.87
CA ARG A 37 -2.34 -12.79 -12.17
C ARG A 37 -3.19 -14.06 -12.05
N SER A 38 -3.18 -14.71 -10.89
CA SER A 38 -3.99 -15.90 -10.63
C SER A 38 -5.49 -15.59 -10.51
N ARG A 39 -6.30 -16.63 -10.35
CA ARG A 39 -7.75 -16.54 -10.12
C ARG A 39 -8.13 -16.07 -8.70
N ILE A 40 -7.16 -15.80 -7.83
CA ILE A 40 -7.44 -15.25 -6.48
C ILE A 40 -8.09 -13.88 -6.62
N ALA A 41 -9.23 -13.71 -5.95
CA ALA A 41 -10.04 -12.49 -5.99
C ALA A 41 -9.48 -11.36 -5.12
N THR A 42 -8.47 -11.62 -4.29
CA THR A 42 -7.90 -10.65 -3.35
C THR A 42 -6.50 -10.19 -3.74
N VAL A 43 -6.07 -9.09 -3.12
CA VAL A 43 -4.72 -8.55 -3.20
C VAL A 43 -4.25 -8.11 -1.81
N ILE A 44 -2.99 -8.40 -1.49
CA ILE A 44 -2.32 -7.88 -0.28
C ILE A 44 -1.68 -6.51 -0.60
N ALA A 45 -1.99 -5.52 0.23
CA ALA A 45 -1.54 -4.15 0.05
C ALA A 45 -1.19 -3.48 1.39
N VAL A 46 -0.35 -2.43 1.33
CA VAL A 46 -0.05 -1.52 2.43
C VAL A 46 -0.88 -0.25 2.28
N VAL A 47 -1.49 0.22 3.35
CA VAL A 47 -2.27 1.46 3.33
C VAL A 47 -1.39 2.69 3.24
N ILE A 48 -1.80 3.65 2.40
CA ILE A 48 -1.14 4.96 2.29
C ILE A 48 -2.00 6.01 2.99
N THR A 49 -1.34 6.96 3.65
CA THR A 49 -1.96 8.09 4.34
C THR A 49 -1.18 9.37 4.11
N SER A 50 -1.88 10.51 4.01
CA SER A 50 -1.27 11.85 3.97
C SER A 50 -0.85 12.35 5.36
N ASN A 51 -1.06 11.57 6.43
CA ASN A 51 -0.60 11.95 7.77
C ASN A 51 0.91 11.72 7.90
N LEU A 52 1.69 12.75 7.55
CA LEU A 52 3.16 12.71 7.53
C LEU A 52 3.80 12.44 8.89
N ARG A 53 3.12 12.67 10.02
CA ARG A 53 3.65 12.31 11.35
C ARG A 53 3.96 10.82 11.46
N LEU A 54 3.22 9.98 10.73
CA LEU A 54 3.42 8.52 10.77
C LEU A 54 4.74 8.08 10.12
N ALA A 55 5.45 8.95 9.40
CA ALA A 55 6.78 8.64 8.86
C ALA A 55 7.82 8.37 9.96
N GLN A 56 7.56 8.78 11.20
CA GLN A 56 8.44 8.54 12.35
C GLN A 56 8.25 7.14 12.97
N ALA A 57 7.19 6.43 12.61
CA ALA A 57 6.95 5.09 13.13
C ALA A 57 7.90 4.07 12.49
N PRO A 58 8.35 3.03 13.22
CA PRO A 58 9.28 2.04 12.69
C PRO A 58 8.79 1.40 11.39
N GLY A 59 9.67 1.35 10.39
CA GLY A 59 9.39 0.77 9.07
C GLY A 59 8.60 1.66 8.12
N ASN A 60 7.85 2.66 8.60
CA ASN A 60 7.05 3.51 7.72
C ASN A 60 7.93 4.28 6.72
N VAL A 61 7.44 4.38 5.48
CA VAL A 61 8.20 4.95 4.36
C VAL A 61 7.53 6.23 3.89
N LEU A 62 8.29 7.32 3.87
CA LEU A 62 7.86 8.57 3.26
C LEU A 62 7.74 8.38 1.74
N LEU A 63 6.62 8.81 1.18
CA LEU A 63 6.30 8.75 -0.23
C LEU A 63 6.18 10.17 -0.79
N PRO A 64 7.25 10.71 -1.41
CA PRO A 64 7.19 12.02 -2.03
C PRO A 64 6.20 12.04 -3.21
N GLN A 65 5.37 13.07 -3.29
CA GLN A 65 4.43 13.30 -4.39
C GLN A 65 5.14 13.21 -5.75
N LYS A 66 6.30 13.86 -5.86
CA LYS A 66 7.10 13.95 -7.10
C LYS A 66 7.55 12.58 -7.63
N SER A 67 7.55 11.55 -6.79
CA SER A 67 8.06 10.23 -7.13
C SER A 67 6.98 9.17 -7.28
N THR A 68 5.72 9.45 -6.90
CA THR A 68 4.69 8.41 -6.71
C THR A 68 3.40 8.63 -7.51
N GLY A 69 3.19 9.84 -8.04
CA GLY A 69 1.94 10.21 -8.70
C GLY A 69 0.79 10.52 -7.73
N LEU A 70 1.03 10.43 -6.42
CA LEU A 70 0.11 10.90 -5.40
C LEU A 70 -0.07 12.42 -5.47
N ALA A 71 -1.25 12.91 -5.09
CA ALA A 71 -1.55 14.35 -5.13
C ALA A 71 -0.79 15.17 -4.06
N VAL A 72 -0.30 14.51 -3.01
CA VAL A 72 0.45 15.10 -1.90
C VAL A 72 1.47 14.11 -1.37
N ASP A 73 2.50 14.60 -0.68
CA ASP A 73 3.40 13.75 0.10
C ASP A 73 2.59 12.87 1.05
N SER A 74 2.98 11.61 1.15
CA SER A 74 2.23 10.60 1.90
C SER A 74 3.18 9.64 2.61
N VAL A 75 2.63 8.67 3.33
CA VAL A 75 3.37 7.64 4.06
C VAL A 75 2.77 6.28 3.74
N ALA A 76 3.60 5.30 3.39
CA ALA A 76 3.23 3.90 3.43
C ALA A 76 3.22 3.46 4.90
N ASN A 77 2.03 3.23 5.45
CA ASN A 77 1.87 2.83 6.84
C ASN A 77 2.03 1.31 6.96
N ILE A 78 3.27 0.86 7.20
CA ILE A 78 3.68 -0.54 7.19
C ILE A 78 2.92 -1.40 8.19
N SER A 79 2.51 -0.84 9.32
CA SER A 79 1.66 -1.55 10.30
C SER A 79 0.25 -1.88 9.79
N GLN A 80 -0.16 -1.29 8.66
CA GLN A 80 -1.49 -1.43 8.08
C GLN A 80 -1.41 -2.21 6.76
N VAL A 81 -0.98 -3.47 6.86
CA VAL A 81 -1.06 -4.45 5.77
C VAL A 81 -2.47 -5.04 5.74
N ILE A 82 -3.12 -4.98 4.59
CA ILE A 82 -4.50 -5.45 4.41
C ILE A 82 -4.61 -6.41 3.24
N THR A 83 -5.58 -7.32 3.33
CA THR A 83 -6.05 -8.12 2.20
C THR A 83 -7.37 -7.53 1.72
N VAL A 84 -7.45 -7.17 0.44
CA VAL A 84 -8.60 -6.45 -0.13
C VAL A 84 -9.12 -7.23 -1.32
N ASP A 85 -10.44 -7.35 -1.44
CA ASP A 85 -11.05 -7.87 -2.67
C ASP A 85 -10.75 -6.94 -3.85
N LYS A 86 -10.35 -7.50 -4.99
CA LYS A 86 -9.98 -6.74 -6.19
C LYS A 86 -11.12 -5.85 -6.69
N GLY A 87 -12.38 -6.16 -6.37
CA GLY A 87 -13.55 -5.32 -6.66
C GLY A 87 -13.58 -4.00 -5.89
N PHE A 88 -12.88 -3.87 -4.76
CA PHE A 88 -12.72 -2.60 -4.05
C PHE A 88 -11.59 -1.73 -4.60
N VAL A 89 -10.73 -2.29 -5.46
CA VAL A 89 -9.63 -1.56 -6.11
C VAL A 89 -10.15 -0.90 -7.38
N THR A 90 -9.98 0.40 -7.51
CA THR A 90 -10.70 1.22 -8.50
C THR A 90 -9.77 1.80 -9.58
N GLU A 91 -8.95 2.77 -9.22
CA GLU A 91 -8.16 3.57 -10.17
C GLU A 91 -6.67 3.47 -9.87
N ARG A 92 -5.87 3.24 -10.91
CA ARG A 92 -4.40 3.25 -10.79
C ARG A 92 -3.92 4.69 -10.65
N ILE A 93 -3.09 4.95 -9.65
CA ILE A 93 -2.44 6.25 -9.45
C ILE A 93 -1.06 6.25 -10.11
N GLY A 94 -0.27 5.20 -9.87
CA GLY A 94 1.13 5.17 -10.28
C GLY A 94 1.84 3.92 -9.82
N SER A 95 3.17 3.99 -9.75
CA SER A 95 4.03 2.92 -9.25
C SER A 95 5.21 3.52 -8.48
N LEU A 96 5.65 2.84 -7.43
CA LEU A 96 6.82 3.29 -6.69
C LEU A 96 8.10 3.04 -7.50
N PRO A 97 9.06 3.98 -7.42
CA PRO A 97 10.45 3.73 -7.77
C PRO A 97 11.03 2.57 -6.96
N ALA A 98 11.98 1.85 -7.54
CA ALA A 98 12.56 0.64 -6.95
C ALA A 98 13.14 0.87 -5.54
N ASN A 99 13.82 1.99 -5.32
CA ASN A 99 14.43 2.34 -4.02
C ASN A 99 13.40 2.59 -2.90
N LEU A 100 12.20 3.08 -3.24
CA LEU A 100 11.13 3.22 -2.24
C LEU A 100 10.41 1.89 -2.01
N LEU A 101 10.26 1.07 -3.06
CA LEU A 101 9.70 -0.26 -2.92
C LEU A 101 10.58 -1.16 -2.03
N GLU A 102 11.91 -1.07 -2.16
CA GLU A 102 12.87 -1.76 -1.30
C GLU A 102 12.73 -1.35 0.17
N GLN A 103 12.60 -0.06 0.46
CA GLN A 103 12.33 0.42 1.83
C GLN A 103 11.01 -0.12 2.39
N VAL A 104 9.97 -0.24 1.54
CA VAL A 104 8.70 -0.85 1.95
C VAL A 104 8.89 -2.34 2.27
N GLU A 105 9.71 -3.06 1.49
CA GLU A 105 10.04 -4.46 1.77
C GLU A 105 10.78 -4.62 3.09
N ASP A 106 11.74 -3.75 3.39
CA ASP A 106 12.44 -3.73 4.68
C ASP A 106 11.48 -3.45 5.83
N GLY A 107 10.57 -2.51 5.65
CA GLY A 107 9.48 -2.26 6.60
C GLY A 107 8.60 -3.49 6.82
N LEU A 108 8.20 -4.17 5.74
CA LEU A 108 7.41 -5.41 5.83
C LEU A 108 8.16 -6.54 6.55
N ARG A 109 9.45 -6.71 6.29
CA ARG A 109 10.30 -7.66 7.03
C ARG A 109 10.33 -7.31 8.52
N LEU A 110 10.53 -6.03 8.85
CA LEU A 110 10.56 -5.54 10.21
C LEU A 110 9.24 -5.81 10.97
N VAL A 111 8.10 -5.41 10.42
CA VAL A 111 6.81 -5.52 11.11
C VAL A 111 6.38 -6.98 11.31
N MET A 112 6.81 -7.88 10.42
CA MET A 112 6.53 -9.31 10.49
C MET A 112 7.64 -10.12 11.17
N SER A 113 8.74 -9.48 11.61
CA SER A 113 9.93 -10.15 12.16
C SER A 113 10.49 -11.24 11.23
N LEU A 114 10.45 -11.00 9.92
CA LEU A 114 11.01 -11.90 8.91
C LEU A 114 12.50 -11.62 8.73
N ARG A 115 13.28 -12.69 8.54
CA ARG A 115 14.74 -12.64 8.32
C ARG A 115 15.06 -12.56 6.84
#